data_AF-A0A1V9DPZ3-F1
#
_entry.id   AF-A0A1V9DPZ3-F1
#
_cell.length_a   1.000
_cell.length_b   1.000
_cell.length_c   1.000
_cell.angle_alpha   90.00
_cell.angle_beta   90.00
_cell.angle_gamma   90.00
#
_symmetry.space_group_name_H-M   'P 1'
#
loop_
_entity.id
_entity.type
_entity.pdbx_description
1 polymer ?
#
loop_
_entity_poly.entity_id
_entity_poly.type
_entity_poly.pdbx_seq_one_letter_code
_entity_poly.pdbx_strand_id
1 'polypeptide(L)'
;MTYKIKPIHNEADYEAALAAVSPLFDSEPEPGSEAGDFLEVMILLIEKYEQEHYPIEAPDPVEAIKFRMEQMGLTAKDLVPAIGRPNRVYEVLNNKRALTLPMIRNLHEMFNIPLASLVGTAQT
;
A
#
# COMPACT_ATOMS: atom_id res chain seq x y z
N MET A 1 -30.62 16.93 9.35
CA MET A 1 -30.26 15.51 9.61
C MET A 1 -29.62 15.46 10.99
N THR A 2 -29.72 14.37 11.73
CA THR A 2 -29.02 14.25 13.01
C THR A 2 -27.80 13.36 12.79
N TYR A 3 -26.61 13.93 12.90
CA TYR A 3 -25.36 13.20 12.79
C TYR A 3 -25.11 12.46 14.11
N LYS A 4 -25.02 11.13 14.05
CA LYS A 4 -24.76 10.28 15.20
C LYS A 4 -23.42 9.57 15.00
N ILE A 5 -22.49 9.84 15.92
CA ILE A 5 -21.19 9.19 15.93
C ILE A 5 -21.28 7.93 16.79
N LYS A 6 -20.77 6.81 16.26
CA LYS A 6 -20.68 5.53 16.96
C LYS A 6 -19.28 4.95 16.77
N PRO A 7 -18.66 4.37 17.80
CA PRO A 7 -17.42 3.61 17.63
C PRO A 7 -17.60 2.43 16.66
N ILE A 8 -16.54 2.10 15.92
CA ILE A 8 -16.50 0.97 15.01
C ILE A 8 -15.88 -0.23 15.75
N HIS A 9 -16.67 -1.27 16.00
CA HIS A 9 -16.22 -2.45 16.74
C HIS A 9 -16.08 -3.71 15.87
N ASN A 10 -16.67 -3.69 14.67
CA ASN A 10 -16.74 -4.84 13.78
C ASN A 10 -17.04 -4.35 12.35
N GLU A 11 -17.02 -5.31 11.43
CA GLU A 11 -17.24 -5.09 10.00
C GLU A 11 -18.57 -4.40 9.67
N ALA A 12 -19.65 -4.75 10.36
CA ALA A 12 -20.95 -4.16 10.10
C ALA A 12 -21.01 -2.67 10.52
N ASP A 13 -20.31 -2.31 11.60
CA ASP A 13 -20.15 -0.91 12.00
C ASP A 13 -19.29 -0.13 10.98
N TYR A 14 -18.26 -0.78 10.43
CA TYR A 14 -17.36 -0.22 9.43
C TYR A 14 -18.08 0.08 8.11
N GLU A 15 -18.80 -0.90 7.57
CA GLU A 15 -19.63 -0.75 6.37
C GLU A 15 -20.70 0.34 6.54
N ALA A 16 -21.34 0.40 7.72
CA ALA A 16 -22.30 1.44 8.04
C ALA A 16 -21.65 2.84 8.09
N ALA A 17 -20.42 2.93 8.62
CA ALA A 17 -19.65 4.16 8.66
C ALA A 17 -19.29 4.64 7.24
N LEU A 18 -18.79 3.75 6.38
CA LEU A 18 -18.50 4.03 4.97
C LEU A 18 -19.75 4.53 4.23
N ALA A 19 -20.88 3.83 4.39
CA ALA A 19 -22.14 4.23 3.78
C ALA A 19 -22.65 5.59 4.27
N ALA A 20 -22.38 5.95 5.53
CA ALA A 20 -22.78 7.23 6.10
C ALA A 20 -21.95 8.41 5.58
N VAL A 21 -20.65 8.21 5.32
CA VAL A 21 -19.76 9.28 4.83
C VAL A 21 -19.71 9.37 3.31
N SER A 22 -19.99 8.28 2.58
CA SER A 22 -19.88 8.24 1.11
C SER A 22 -20.59 9.39 0.39
N PRO A 23 -21.84 9.77 0.72
CA PRO A 23 -22.52 10.90 0.07
C PRO A 23 -21.88 12.27 0.35
N LEU A 24 -21.09 12.39 1.43
CA LEU A 24 -20.41 13.62 1.80
C LEU A 24 -19.15 13.85 0.95
N PHE A 25 -18.62 12.85 0.26
CA PHE A 25 -17.53 13.03 -0.70
C PHE A 25 -18.03 13.59 -2.05
N ASP A 26 -19.27 13.28 -2.44
CA ASP A 26 -19.88 13.84 -3.65
C ASP A 26 -20.29 15.31 -3.47
N SER A 27 -20.51 15.73 -2.22
CA SER A 27 -20.90 17.09 -1.84
C SER A 27 -20.19 17.47 -0.55
N GLU A 28 -18.89 17.76 -0.68
CA GLU A 28 -18.00 18.02 0.46
C GLU A 28 -18.53 19.17 1.35
N PRO A 29 -18.80 18.90 2.65
CA PRO A 29 -19.32 19.91 3.55
C PRO A 29 -18.24 20.93 3.94
N GLU A 30 -18.67 22.16 4.22
CA GLU A 30 -17.77 23.21 4.70
C GLU A 30 -17.08 22.79 6.02
N PRO A 31 -15.76 22.99 6.15
CA PRO A 31 -15.05 22.74 7.41
C PRO A 31 -15.64 23.55 8.58
N GLY A 32 -15.76 22.92 9.74
CA GLY A 32 -16.37 23.55 10.92
C GLY A 32 -17.90 23.63 10.89
N SER A 33 -18.55 23.13 9.83
CA SER A 33 -20.00 22.87 9.84
C SER A 33 -20.30 21.56 10.56
N GLU A 34 -21.54 21.38 11.03
CA GLU A 34 -21.95 20.14 11.71
C GLU A 34 -21.69 18.88 10.85
N ALA A 35 -21.86 19.00 9.53
CA ALA A 35 -21.58 17.91 8.58
C ALA A 35 -20.07 17.70 8.36
N GLY A 36 -19.28 18.79 8.35
CA GLY A 36 -17.83 18.74 8.23
C GLY A 36 -17.17 18.09 9.45
N ASP A 37 -17.56 18.53 10.64
CA ASP A 37 -17.07 17.97 11.91
C ASP A 37 -17.45 16.48 12.03
N PHE A 38 -18.65 16.10 11.57
CA PHE A 38 -19.06 14.70 11.50
C PHE A 38 -18.18 13.90 10.53
N LEU A 39 -17.95 14.40 9.31
CA LEU A 39 -17.12 13.75 8.32
C LEU A 39 -15.69 13.53 8.84
N GLU A 40 -15.09 14.56 9.44
CA GLU A 40 -13.74 14.51 10.01
C GLU A 40 -13.62 13.41 11.08
N VAL A 41 -14.55 13.39 12.05
CA VAL A 41 -14.52 12.38 13.12
C VAL A 41 -14.76 10.97 12.58
N MET A 42 -15.69 10.80 11.63
CA MET A 42 -15.96 9.49 11.05
C MET A 42 -14.78 8.96 10.25
N ILE A 43 -14.09 9.81 9.47
CA ILE A 43 -12.86 9.43 8.76
C ILE A 43 -11.80 8.93 9.75
N LEU A 44 -11.59 9.62 10.88
CA LEU A 44 -10.63 9.18 11.90
C LEU A 44 -10.98 7.82 12.51
N LEU A 45 -12.28 7.53 12.72
CA LEU A 45 -12.73 6.24 13.23
C LEU A 45 -12.55 5.11 12.20
N ILE A 46 -12.86 5.39 10.94
CA ILE A 46 -12.69 4.48 9.80
C ILE A 46 -11.19 4.16 9.65
N GLU A 47 -10.34 5.17 9.57
CA GLU A 47 -8.89 5.02 9.43
C GLU A 47 -8.30 4.16 10.56
N LYS A 48 -8.72 4.41 11.81
CA LYS A 48 -8.27 3.59 12.95
C LYS A 48 -8.68 2.13 12.79
N TYR A 49 -9.93 1.86 12.39
CA TYR A 49 -10.39 0.49 12.17
C TYR A 49 -9.61 -0.18 11.03
N GLU A 50 -9.38 0.53 9.93
CA GLU A 50 -8.60 0.05 8.78
C GLU A 50 -7.15 -0.27 9.16
N GLN A 51 -6.49 0.57 9.95
CA GLN A 51 -5.13 0.29 10.41
C GLN A 51 -5.03 -1.01 11.22
N GLU A 52 -6.08 -1.36 11.99
CA GLU A 52 -6.13 -2.57 12.80
C GLU A 52 -6.53 -3.82 11.99
N HIS A 53 -7.39 -3.68 10.97
CA HIS A 53 -8.03 -4.82 10.27
C HIS A 53 -7.58 -5.02 8.82
N TYR A 54 -7.17 -3.94 8.13
CA TYR A 54 -6.63 -3.95 6.77
C TYR A 54 -5.26 -3.25 6.74
N PRO A 55 -4.25 -3.79 7.46
CA PRO A 55 -2.92 -3.23 7.40
C PRO A 55 -2.46 -3.17 5.95
N ILE A 56 -1.91 -2.02 5.54
CA ILE A 56 -1.28 -1.88 4.23
C ILE A 56 -0.12 -2.87 4.20
N GLU A 57 -0.32 -4.00 3.52
CA GLU A 57 0.74 -4.99 3.34
C GLU A 57 1.90 -4.30 2.62
N ALA A 58 3.13 -4.55 3.10
CA ALA A 58 4.29 -4.07 2.37
C ALA A 58 4.21 -4.63 0.94
N PRO A 59 4.46 -3.80 -0.09
CA PRO A 59 4.35 -4.26 -1.46
C PRO A 59 5.25 -5.49 -1.65
N ASP A 60 4.76 -6.50 -2.38
CA ASP A 60 5.59 -7.63 -2.81
C ASP A 60 6.86 -7.04 -3.48
N PRO A 61 8.06 -7.34 -2.99
CA PRO A 61 9.32 -6.87 -3.58
C PRO A 61 9.41 -7.10 -5.08
N VAL A 62 8.82 -8.18 -5.59
CA VAL A 62 8.77 -8.48 -7.01
C VAL A 62 7.85 -7.52 -7.76
N GLU A 63 6.70 -7.16 -7.21
CA GLU A 63 5.80 -6.18 -7.81
C GLU A 63 6.41 -4.78 -7.77
N ALA A 64 7.14 -4.42 -6.72
CA ALA A 64 7.92 -3.17 -6.68
C ALA A 64 8.98 -3.10 -7.79
N ILE A 65 9.66 -4.23 -8.07
CA ILE A 65 10.63 -4.32 -9.18
C ILE A 65 9.92 -4.17 -10.52
N LYS A 66 8.83 -4.91 -10.76
CA LYS A 66 8.08 -4.87 -12.03
C LYS A 66 7.49 -3.48 -12.30
N PHE A 67 6.91 -2.86 -11.28
CA PHE A 67 6.41 -1.49 -11.35
C PHE A 67 7.53 -0.53 -11.75
N ARG A 68 8.71 -0.67 -11.15
CA ARG A 68 9.86 0.14 -11.54
C ARG A 68 10.32 -0.12 -12.96
N MET A 69 10.31 -1.39 -13.39
CA MET A 69 10.62 -1.76 -14.77
C MET A 69 9.68 -1.09 -15.75
N GLU A 70 8.38 -1.07 -15.47
CA GLU A 70 7.39 -0.38 -16.31
C GLU A 70 7.65 1.13 -16.39
N GLN A 71 7.84 1.78 -15.23
CA GLN A 71 8.11 3.22 -15.17
C GLN A 71 9.35 3.65 -15.96
N MET A 72 10.38 2.80 -16.00
CA MET A 72 11.67 3.11 -16.61
C MET A 72 11.89 2.40 -17.95
N GLY A 73 10.92 1.64 -18.44
CA GLY A 73 11.04 0.84 -19.68
C GLY A 73 12.14 -0.23 -19.61
N LEU A 74 12.42 -0.79 -18.43
CA LEU A 74 13.48 -1.79 -18.22
C LEU A 74 13.01 -3.19 -18.63
N THR A 75 13.94 -3.96 -19.16
CA THR A 75 13.76 -5.38 -19.43
C THR A 75 14.40 -6.24 -18.34
N ALA A 76 14.08 -7.53 -18.30
CA ALA A 76 14.74 -8.47 -17.39
C ALA A 76 16.27 -8.53 -17.60
N LYS A 77 16.77 -8.22 -18.81
CA LYS A 77 18.21 -8.17 -19.07
C LYS A 77 18.89 -7.01 -18.35
N ASP A 78 18.18 -5.90 -18.18
CA ASP A 78 18.71 -4.70 -17.53
C ASP A 78 18.89 -4.88 -16.02
N LEU A 79 18.20 -5.86 -15.41
CA LEU A 79 18.35 -6.20 -13.99
C LEU A 79 19.55 -7.12 -13.70
N VAL A 80 20.22 -7.66 -14.72
CA VAL A 80 21.36 -8.58 -14.58
C VAL A 80 22.49 -8.00 -13.71
N PRO A 81 22.88 -6.72 -13.83
CA PRO A 81 23.90 -6.13 -12.97
C PRO A 81 23.54 -6.13 -11.48
N ALA A 82 22.25 -5.99 -11.14
CA ALA A 82 21.82 -5.95 -9.75
C ALA A 82 21.57 -7.34 -9.15
N ILE A 83 21.02 -8.25 -9.95
CA ILE A 83 20.52 -9.56 -9.50
C ILE A 83 21.50 -10.71 -9.84
N GLY A 84 22.26 -10.58 -10.92
CA GLY A 84 23.17 -11.59 -11.46
C GLY A 84 22.64 -12.25 -12.74
N ARG A 85 22.97 -13.53 -12.95
CA ARG A 85 22.71 -14.24 -14.23
C ARG A 85 21.24 -14.13 -14.67
N PRO A 86 20.94 -14.10 -15.98
CA PRO A 86 19.57 -13.98 -16.51
C PRO A 86 18.59 -14.96 -15.87
N ASN A 87 18.99 -16.22 -15.70
CA ASN A 87 18.17 -17.27 -15.09
C ASN A 87 17.69 -16.85 -13.68
N ARG A 88 18.58 -16.23 -12.90
CA ARG A 88 18.30 -15.75 -11.55
C ARG A 88 17.35 -14.56 -11.55
N VAL A 89 17.45 -13.68 -12.54
CA VAL A 89 16.47 -12.59 -12.75
C VAL A 89 15.08 -13.18 -12.95
N TYR A 90 14.92 -14.13 -13.86
CA TYR A 90 13.63 -14.77 -14.08
C TYR A 90 13.14 -15.55 -12.85
N GLU A 91 14.02 -16.20 -12.10
CA GLU A 91 13.63 -16.85 -10.83
C GLU A 91 13.07 -15.84 -9.82
N VAL A 92 13.71 -14.67 -9.68
CA VAL A 92 13.22 -13.60 -8.79
C VAL A 92 11.90 -13.03 -9.31
N LEU A 93 11.82 -12.64 -10.58
CA LEU A 93 10.60 -12.03 -11.16
C LEU A 93 9.38 -12.97 -11.16
N ASN A 94 9.61 -14.28 -11.06
CA ASN A 94 8.56 -15.30 -10.95
C ASN A 94 8.39 -15.83 -9.52
N ASN A 95 8.89 -15.13 -8.50
CA ASN A 95 8.77 -15.52 -7.09
C ASN A 95 9.31 -16.93 -6.75
N LYS A 96 10.20 -17.49 -7.59
CA LYS A 96 10.88 -18.78 -7.33
C LYS A 96 12.11 -18.63 -6.43
N ARG A 97 12.58 -17.39 -6.24
CA ARG A 97 13.74 -17.07 -5.41
C ARG A 97 13.54 -15.72 -4.72
N ALA A 98 13.73 -15.71 -3.40
CA ALA A 98 13.75 -14.48 -2.63
C ALA A 98 14.99 -13.61 -2.95
N LEU A 99 14.83 -12.30 -2.81
CA LEU A 99 15.94 -11.36 -2.89
C LEU A 99 16.93 -11.59 -1.76
N THR A 100 18.22 -11.43 -2.06
CA THR A 100 19.28 -11.40 -1.04
C THR A 100 19.62 -9.95 -0.70
N LEU A 101 20.17 -9.69 0.48
CA LEU A 101 20.54 -8.33 0.90
C LEU A 101 21.46 -7.59 -0.10
N PRO A 102 22.46 -8.23 -0.74
CA PRO A 102 23.21 -7.59 -1.82
C PRO A 102 22.33 -7.19 -3.02
N MET A 103 21.36 -8.02 -3.40
CA MET A 103 20.44 -7.71 -4.51
C MET A 103 19.56 -6.52 -4.17
N ILE A 104 19.04 -6.47 -2.94
CA ILE A 104 18.21 -5.36 -2.45
C ILE A 104 18.99 -4.04 -2.54
N ARG A 105 20.24 -4.03 -2.06
CA ARG A 105 21.11 -2.85 -2.14
C ARG A 105 21.38 -2.44 -3.58
N ASN A 106 21.75 -3.39 -4.45
CA ASN A 106 22.01 -3.09 -5.85
C ASN A 106 20.76 -2.58 -6.57
N LEU A 107 19.58 -3.17 -6.33
CA LEU A 107 18.32 -2.73 -6.92
C LEU A 107 17.96 -1.31 -6.49
N HIS A 108 18.19 -0.98 -5.22
CA HIS A 108 18.03 0.37 -4.70
C HIS A 108 19.00 1.35 -5.36
N GLU A 109 20.31 1.06 -5.33
CA GLU A 109 21.34 1.97 -5.84
C GLU A 109 21.25 2.19 -7.36
N MET A 110 20.93 1.14 -8.13
CA MET A 110 20.95 1.19 -9.59
C MET A 110 19.64 1.67 -10.21
N PHE A 111 18.50 1.32 -9.60
CA PHE A 111 17.18 1.61 -10.19
C PHE A 111 16.33 2.54 -9.32
N ASN A 112 16.86 3.01 -8.19
CA ASN A 112 16.18 3.90 -7.26
C ASN A 112 14.84 3.32 -6.76
N ILE A 113 14.81 2.00 -6.51
CA ILE A 113 13.67 1.34 -5.87
C ILE A 113 13.80 1.55 -4.36
N PRO A 114 12.78 2.06 -3.65
CA PRO A 114 12.86 2.25 -2.20
C PRO A 114 13.19 0.94 -1.46
N LEU A 115 14.12 1.01 -0.49
CA LEU A 115 14.52 -0.18 0.29
C LEU A 115 13.33 -0.82 1.00
N ALA A 116 12.41 -0.02 1.55
CA ALA A 116 11.21 -0.51 2.21
C ALA A 116 10.35 -1.39 1.29
N SER A 117 10.31 -1.08 -0.01
CA SER A 117 9.57 -1.85 -1.00
C SER A 117 10.26 -3.16 -1.39
N LEU A 118 11.54 -3.35 -1.08
CA LEU A 118 12.33 -4.53 -1.47
C LEU A 118 12.53 -5.55 -0.35
N VAL A 119 12.27 -5.16 0.90
CA VAL A 119 12.46 -6.02 2.08
C VAL A 119 11.22 -6.89 2.34
N GLY A 120 10.04 -6.46 1.89
CA GLY A 120 8.76 -7.13 2.18
C GLY A 120 8.39 -7.04 3.66
N THR A 121 7.29 -7.70 4.06
CA THR A 121 6.99 -7.91 5.49
C THR A 121 7.91 -9.00 6.04
N ALA A 122 8.39 -8.82 7.28
CA ALA A 122 9.11 -9.88 7.97
C ALA A 122 8.20 -11.12 8.07
N GLN A 123 8.63 -12.24 7.49
CA GLN A 123 8.01 -13.53 7.77
C GLN A 123 8.34 -13.89 9.23
N THR A 124 7.42 -13.60 10.14
CA THR A 124 7.37 -14.21 11.48
C THR A 124 6.63 -15.53 11.43
#